data_AF-A0A259CSC1-F1
#
_entry.id   AF-A0A259CSC1-F1
#
_cell.length_a   1.000
_cell.length_b   1.000
_cell.length_c   1.000
_cell.angle_alpha   90.00
_cell.angle_beta   90.00
_cell.angle_gamma   90.00
#
_symmetry.space_group_name_H-M   'P 1'
#
loop_
_entity.id
_entity.type
_entity.pdbx_description
1 polymer ?
#
loop_
_entity_poly.entity_id
_entity_poly.type
_entity_poly.pdbx_seq_one_letter_code
_entity_poly.pdbx_strand_id
1 'polypeptide(L)'
;MKRIIYPLTLAVAMAIPAIAFAEVGENIYKQVCAACHSSGVLNAPKVGDKAKWAPLIAEGQVTLTAHGFVGVRGMPAKGGNPNLSIEKFSDAVVYMANKSGGNWKSPDVNTLAAINKEIEARKAKLNKKP
;
A
#
# COMPACT_ATOMS: atom_id res chain seq x y z
N MET A 1 43.59 -43.24 -3.97
CA MET A 1 42.72 -42.50 -4.92
C MET A 1 41.33 -42.39 -4.32
N LYS A 2 40.94 -41.25 -3.74
CA LYS A 2 39.58 -41.00 -3.22
C LYS A 2 39.00 -39.81 -3.98
N ARG A 3 37.95 -40.07 -4.78
CA ARG A 3 37.22 -39.04 -5.53
C ARG A 3 36.21 -38.39 -4.58
N ILE A 4 36.37 -37.10 -4.34
CA ILE A 4 35.45 -36.28 -3.56
C ILE A 4 34.42 -35.70 -4.53
N ILE A 5 33.17 -36.09 -4.38
CA ILE A 5 32.01 -35.58 -5.13
C ILE A 5 31.27 -34.65 -4.16
N TYR A 6 31.23 -33.34 -4.45
CA TYR A 6 30.35 -32.40 -3.76
C TYR A 6 29.06 -32.22 -4.57
N PRO A 7 27.87 -32.30 -3.95
CA PRO A 7 26.62 -32.06 -4.66
C PRO A 7 26.45 -30.56 -4.90
N LEU A 8 26.31 -30.18 -6.16
CA LEU A 8 25.91 -28.85 -6.59
C LEU A 8 24.42 -28.65 -6.23
N THR A 9 24.14 -28.08 -5.06
CA THR A 9 22.78 -27.64 -4.72
C THR A 9 22.47 -26.35 -5.48
N LEU A 10 21.63 -26.47 -6.50
CA LEU A 10 21.11 -25.33 -7.27
C LEU A 10 20.04 -24.62 -6.44
N ALA A 11 20.38 -23.48 -5.83
CA ALA A 11 19.40 -22.61 -5.20
C ALA A 11 18.61 -21.86 -6.28
N VAL A 12 17.35 -22.24 -6.50
CA VAL A 12 16.42 -21.50 -7.37
C VAL A 12 15.88 -20.31 -6.60
N ALA A 13 16.35 -19.11 -6.92
CA ALA A 13 15.76 -17.87 -6.43
C ALA A 13 14.41 -17.62 -7.14
N MET A 14 13.29 -17.81 -6.43
CA MET A 14 11.97 -17.42 -6.93
C MET A 14 11.87 -15.89 -6.91
N ALA A 15 12.02 -15.25 -8.07
CA ALA A 15 11.69 -13.85 -8.25
C ALA A 15 10.18 -13.71 -8.42
N ILE A 16 9.48 -13.10 -7.44
CA ILE A 16 8.07 -12.75 -7.58
C ILE A 16 7.98 -11.53 -8.52
N PRO A 17 7.22 -11.58 -9.62
CA PRO A 17 7.18 -10.50 -10.60
C PRO A 17 6.40 -9.29 -10.07
N ALA A 18 6.99 -8.09 -10.18
CA ALA A 18 6.36 -6.81 -9.81
C ALA A 18 5.03 -6.54 -10.54
N ILE A 19 4.82 -7.17 -11.70
CA ILE A 19 3.59 -7.08 -12.50
C ILE A 19 2.40 -7.66 -11.72
N ALA A 20 2.58 -8.80 -11.04
CA ALA A 20 1.50 -9.45 -10.31
C ALA A 20 0.94 -8.54 -9.20
N PHE A 21 1.81 -7.82 -8.48
CA PHE A 21 1.36 -6.90 -7.44
C PHE A 21 0.67 -5.65 -7.99
N ALA A 22 1.07 -5.15 -9.15
CA ALA A 22 0.40 -4.05 -9.82
C ALA A 22 -1.06 -4.42 -10.20
N GLU A 23 -1.28 -5.65 -10.68
CA GLU A 23 -2.62 -6.18 -10.95
C GLU A 23 -3.46 -6.34 -9.68
N VAL A 24 -2.86 -6.81 -8.58
CA VAL A 24 -3.54 -6.89 -7.27
C VAL A 24 -3.99 -5.49 -6.81
N GLY A 25 -3.10 -4.50 -6.85
CA GLY A 25 -3.41 -3.13 -6.44
C GLY A 25 -4.53 -2.50 -7.25
N GLU A 26 -4.49 -2.66 -8.59
CA GLU A 26 -5.56 -2.17 -9.47
C GLU A 26 -6.91 -2.84 -9.16
N ASN A 27 -6.92 -4.15 -8.93
CA ASN A 27 -8.15 -4.88 -8.63
C ASN A 27 -8.77 -4.43 -7.29
N ILE A 28 -7.96 -4.28 -6.25
CA ILE A 28 -8.44 -3.78 -4.95
C ILE A 28 -8.93 -2.33 -5.08
N TYR A 29 -8.23 -1.48 -5.83
CA TYR A 29 -8.69 -0.13 -6.14
C TYR A 29 -10.09 -0.16 -6.78
N LYS A 30 -10.30 -0.97 -7.82
CA LYS A 30 -11.59 -1.09 -8.51
C LYS A 30 -12.72 -1.56 -7.58
N GLN A 31 -12.44 -2.55 -6.73
CA GLN A 31 -13.44 -3.16 -5.86
C GLN A 31 -13.81 -2.31 -4.64
N VAL A 32 -12.86 -1.54 -4.09
CA VAL A 32 -13.03 -0.86 -2.79
C VAL A 32 -12.88 0.65 -2.93
N CYS A 33 -11.77 1.11 -3.49
CA CYS A 33 -11.35 2.51 -3.40
C CYS A 33 -12.02 3.41 -4.46
N ALA A 34 -12.34 2.86 -5.63
CA ALA A 34 -12.85 3.58 -6.78
C ALA A 34 -14.21 4.23 -6.52
N ALA A 35 -15.01 3.69 -5.58
CA ALA A 35 -16.29 4.24 -5.17
C ALA A 35 -16.19 5.72 -4.76
N CYS A 36 -15.05 6.14 -4.17
CA CYS A 36 -14.81 7.53 -3.81
C CYS A 36 -13.74 8.20 -4.67
N HIS A 37 -12.66 7.48 -4.98
CA HIS A 37 -11.46 8.07 -5.60
C HIS A 37 -11.49 8.13 -7.13
N SER A 38 -12.50 7.56 -7.80
CA SER A 38 -12.63 7.66 -9.27
C SER A 38 -13.15 9.03 -9.73
N SER A 39 -14.13 9.58 -9.02
CA SER A 39 -14.78 10.87 -9.32
C SER A 39 -14.50 11.95 -8.26
N GLY A 40 -13.93 11.59 -7.11
CA GLY A 40 -13.63 12.51 -6.02
C GLY A 40 -14.83 12.79 -5.11
N VAL A 41 -15.65 11.76 -4.86
CA VAL A 41 -16.82 11.84 -3.95
C VAL A 41 -16.41 12.38 -2.59
N LEU A 42 -17.20 13.30 -2.02
CA LEU A 42 -16.92 13.95 -0.72
C LEU A 42 -15.52 14.57 -0.64
N ASN A 43 -15.02 15.14 -1.73
CA ASN A 43 -13.68 15.71 -1.86
C ASN A 43 -12.53 14.70 -1.71
N ALA A 44 -12.79 13.41 -1.95
CA ALA A 44 -11.72 12.42 -2.04
C ALA A 44 -10.72 12.82 -3.15
N PRO A 45 -9.40 12.63 -2.93
CA PRO A 45 -8.41 12.92 -3.96
C PRO A 45 -8.61 11.96 -5.13
N LYS A 46 -9.01 12.52 -6.28
CA LYS A 46 -9.28 11.75 -7.51
C LYS A 46 -7.98 11.13 -8.03
N VAL A 47 -8.00 9.83 -8.32
CA VAL A 47 -6.83 9.18 -8.95
C VAL A 47 -6.54 9.82 -10.30
N GLY A 48 -5.27 10.16 -10.54
CA GLY A 48 -4.81 10.89 -11.72
C GLY A 48 -4.73 12.41 -11.54
N ASP A 49 -5.31 12.97 -10.47
CA ASP A 49 -5.16 14.38 -10.12
C ASP A 49 -3.79 14.62 -9.47
N LYS A 50 -2.77 14.81 -10.31
CA LYS A 50 -1.38 14.98 -9.86
C LYS A 50 -1.22 16.15 -8.88
N ALA A 51 -1.99 17.23 -9.03
CA ALA A 51 -1.90 18.39 -8.17
C ALA A 51 -2.37 18.08 -6.75
N LYS A 52 -3.49 17.33 -6.60
CA LYS A 52 -3.96 16.89 -5.28
C LYS A 52 -3.09 15.80 -4.67
N TRP A 53 -2.51 14.93 -5.48
CA TRP A 53 -1.71 13.80 -5.01
C TRP A 53 -0.26 14.16 -4.69
N ALA A 54 0.33 15.17 -5.32
CA ALA A 54 1.71 15.59 -5.07
C ALA A 54 2.04 15.80 -3.56
N PRO A 55 1.27 16.60 -2.78
CA PRO A 55 1.55 16.76 -1.36
C PRO A 55 1.37 15.44 -0.57
N LEU A 56 0.41 14.59 -0.95
CA LEU A 56 0.18 13.31 -0.30
C LEU A 56 1.33 12.33 -0.55
N ILE A 57 1.84 12.29 -1.77
CA ILE A 57 3.00 11.47 -2.15
C ILE A 57 4.25 11.96 -1.41
N ALA A 58 4.37 13.27 -1.17
CA ALA A 58 5.49 13.85 -0.41
C ALA A 58 5.47 13.45 1.09
N GLU A 59 4.32 13.10 1.67
CA GLU A 59 4.24 12.51 3.02
C GLU A 59 4.92 11.13 3.11
N GLY A 60 5.11 10.48 1.95
CA GLY A 60 5.77 9.19 1.81
C GLY A 60 4.82 7.99 1.93
N GLN A 61 5.26 6.86 1.35
CA GLN A 61 4.46 5.65 1.23
C GLN A 61 3.97 5.12 2.59
N VAL A 62 4.84 5.10 3.60
CA VAL A 62 4.52 4.56 4.93
C VAL A 62 3.39 5.36 5.59
N THR A 63 3.57 6.69 5.70
CA THR A 63 2.62 7.58 6.35
C THR A 63 1.27 7.59 5.65
N LEU A 64 1.28 7.80 4.33
CA LEU A 64 0.04 7.92 3.56
C LEU A 64 -0.78 6.62 3.64
N THR A 65 -0.11 5.47 3.51
CA THR A 65 -0.75 4.16 3.60
C THR A 65 -1.31 3.89 4.98
N ALA A 66 -0.52 4.12 6.04
CA ALA A 66 -0.95 3.89 7.42
C ALA A 66 -2.14 4.76 7.80
N HIS A 67 -2.12 6.04 7.44
CA HIS A 67 -3.19 6.99 7.79
C HIS A 67 -4.47 6.70 7.01
N GLY A 68 -4.36 6.36 5.72
CA GLY A 68 -5.49 5.89 4.93
C GLY A 68 -6.10 4.59 5.49
N PHE A 69 -5.26 3.66 5.95
CA PHE A 69 -5.72 2.39 6.53
C PHE A 69 -6.46 2.59 7.86
N VAL A 70 -5.98 3.50 8.72
CA VAL A 70 -6.67 3.86 9.97
C VAL A 70 -7.96 4.63 9.70
N GLY A 71 -8.05 5.32 8.56
CA GLY A 71 -9.13 6.24 8.23
C GLY A 71 -8.72 7.68 8.52
N VAL A 72 -9.15 8.59 7.64
CA VAL A 72 -8.77 9.99 7.70
C VAL A 72 -9.86 10.88 7.12
N ARG A 73 -10.29 11.89 7.89
CA ARG A 73 -11.40 12.79 7.51
C ARG A 73 -12.65 11.97 7.19
N GLY A 74 -13.18 12.07 5.96
CA GLY A 74 -14.33 11.28 5.49
C GLY A 74 -13.99 9.89 4.96
N MET A 75 -12.71 9.52 4.88
CA MET A 75 -12.29 8.19 4.43
C MET A 75 -12.42 7.18 5.58
N PRO A 76 -13.26 6.13 5.46
CA PRO A 76 -13.41 5.11 6.48
C PRO A 76 -12.14 4.25 6.61
N ALA A 77 -11.95 3.66 7.80
CA ALA A 77 -10.87 2.71 8.05
C ALA A 77 -10.88 1.59 7.01
N LYS A 78 -9.69 1.18 6.56
CA LYS A 78 -9.46 0.14 5.53
C LYS A 78 -10.23 0.40 4.21
N GLY A 79 -10.55 1.66 3.91
CA GLY A 79 -11.38 2.01 2.75
C GLY A 79 -12.83 1.52 2.85
N GLY A 80 -13.31 1.20 4.05
CA GLY A 80 -14.68 0.75 4.30
C GLY A 80 -14.87 -0.77 4.22
N ASN A 81 -13.82 -1.53 3.89
CA ASN A 81 -13.85 -2.99 3.90
C ASN A 81 -13.13 -3.53 5.16
N PRO A 82 -13.84 -4.01 6.18
CA PRO A 82 -13.23 -4.49 7.43
C PRO A 82 -12.31 -5.70 7.24
N ASN A 83 -12.52 -6.46 6.16
CA ASN A 83 -11.76 -7.67 5.83
C ASN A 83 -10.54 -7.40 4.93
N LEU A 84 -10.31 -6.15 4.54
CA LEU A 84 -9.15 -5.80 3.71
C LEU A 84 -7.87 -5.82 4.56
N SER A 85 -6.89 -6.64 4.15
CA SER A 85 -5.59 -6.73 4.81
C SER A 85 -4.72 -5.52 4.50
N ILE A 86 -3.70 -5.27 5.32
CA ILE A 86 -2.80 -4.13 5.11
C ILE A 86 -1.98 -4.27 3.82
N GLU A 87 -1.60 -5.48 3.43
CA GLU A 87 -0.84 -5.76 2.21
C GLU A 87 -1.65 -5.35 0.98
N LYS A 88 -2.88 -5.87 0.87
CA LYS A 88 -3.78 -5.56 -0.25
C LYS A 88 -4.18 -4.08 -0.29
N PHE A 89 -4.41 -3.47 0.88
CA PHE A 89 -4.65 -2.04 0.97
C PHE A 89 -3.44 -1.24 0.46
N SER A 90 -2.24 -1.63 0.87
CA SER A 90 -1.01 -0.95 0.45
C SER A 90 -0.77 -1.05 -1.05
N ASP A 91 -1.02 -2.20 -1.66
CA ASP A 91 -0.94 -2.37 -3.12
C ASP A 91 -1.92 -1.44 -3.85
N ALA A 92 -3.14 -1.27 -3.32
CA ALA A 92 -4.10 -0.33 -3.87
C ALA A 92 -3.61 1.13 -3.76
N VAL A 93 -3.02 1.51 -2.62
CA VAL A 93 -2.43 2.84 -2.44
C VAL A 93 -1.26 3.07 -3.39
N VAL A 94 -0.41 2.07 -3.61
CA VAL A 94 0.68 2.12 -4.61
C VAL A 94 0.11 2.36 -6.01
N TYR A 95 -0.91 1.61 -6.41
CA TYR A 95 -1.58 1.81 -7.68
C TYR A 95 -2.10 3.25 -7.81
N MET A 96 -2.85 3.74 -6.81
CA MET A 96 -3.44 5.08 -6.83
C MET A 96 -2.38 6.19 -6.89
N ALA A 97 -1.33 6.08 -6.08
CA ALA A 97 -0.23 7.04 -6.05
C ALA A 97 0.52 7.05 -7.39
N ASN A 98 0.84 5.88 -7.95
CA ASN A 98 1.57 5.77 -9.22
C ASN A 98 0.76 6.30 -10.40
N LYS A 99 -0.55 6.02 -10.44
CA LYS A 99 -1.46 6.62 -11.45
C LYS A 99 -1.60 8.14 -11.28
N SER A 100 -1.16 8.69 -10.14
CA SER A 100 -1.26 10.11 -9.81
C SER A 100 0.10 10.81 -9.73
N GLY A 101 1.16 10.22 -10.31
CA GLY A 101 2.50 10.83 -10.41
C GLY A 101 3.54 10.31 -9.41
N GLY A 102 3.20 9.30 -8.60
CA GLY A 102 4.14 8.58 -7.75
C GLY A 102 4.94 7.53 -8.52
N ASN A 103 5.93 6.94 -7.84
CA ASN A 103 6.69 5.80 -8.33
C ASN A 103 7.09 4.89 -7.16
N TRP A 104 6.08 4.37 -6.47
CA TRP A 104 6.23 3.45 -5.35
C TRP A 104 6.22 2.01 -5.83
N LYS A 105 6.93 1.17 -5.08
CA LYS A 105 6.90 -0.28 -5.23
C LYS A 105 5.91 -0.85 -4.22
N SER A 106 5.40 -2.05 -4.49
CA SER A 106 4.68 -2.79 -3.47
C SER A 106 5.55 -2.97 -2.21
N PRO A 107 4.98 -2.77 -1.01
CA PRO A 107 5.73 -2.91 0.23
C PRO A 107 6.36 -4.29 0.39
N ASP A 108 7.66 -4.31 0.69
CA ASP A 108 8.31 -5.50 1.21
C ASP A 108 8.02 -5.67 2.72
N VAL A 109 8.59 -6.72 3.32
CA VAL A 109 8.41 -7.04 4.74
C VAL A 109 8.82 -5.89 5.67
N ASN A 110 9.86 -5.14 5.31
CA ASN A 110 10.35 -4.03 6.13
C ASN A 110 9.42 -2.83 6.03
N THR A 111 8.94 -2.54 4.83
CA THR A 111 7.99 -1.46 4.56
C THR A 111 6.65 -1.74 5.25
N LEU A 112 6.16 -2.99 5.20
CA LEU A 112 4.97 -3.42 5.93
C LEU A 112 5.15 -3.30 7.45
N ALA A 113 6.31 -3.67 7.99
CA ALA A 113 6.59 -3.48 9.41
C ALA A 113 6.57 -1.99 9.81
N ALA A 114 7.12 -1.11 8.97
CA ALA A 114 7.08 0.33 9.18
C ALA A 114 5.64 0.89 9.11
N ILE A 115 4.85 0.44 8.13
CA ILE A 115 3.43 0.81 8.01
C ILE A 115 2.66 0.38 9.26
N ASN A 116 2.81 -0.86 9.72
CA ASN A 116 2.15 -1.35 10.93
C ASN A 116 2.56 -0.56 12.18
N LYS A 117 3.84 -0.21 12.30
CA LYS A 117 4.31 0.65 13.39
C LYS A 117 3.66 2.03 13.36
N GLU A 118 3.53 2.65 12.19
CA GLU A 118 2.86 3.94 12.05
C GLU A 118 1.35 3.85 12.30
N ILE A 119 0.70 2.75 11.90
CA ILE A 119 -0.72 2.47 12.23
C ILE A 119 -0.92 2.50 13.75
N GLU A 120 -0.10 1.77 14.50
CA GLU A 120 -0.22 1.73 15.96
C GLU A 120 0.07 3.09 16.59
N ALA A 121 1.09 3.80 16.11
CA ALA A 121 1.37 5.17 16.55
C ALA A 121 0.19 6.12 16.29
N ARG A 122 -0.45 6.01 15.13
CA ARG A 122 -1.59 6.85 14.75
C ARG A 122 -2.82 6.55 15.60
N LYS A 123 -3.15 5.27 15.81
CA LYS A 123 -4.25 4.84 16.70
C LYS A 123 -4.02 5.33 18.13
N ALA A 124 -2.81 5.17 18.66
CA ALA A 124 -2.47 5.66 19.99
C ALA A 124 -2.66 7.18 20.12
N LYS A 125 -2.33 7.96 19.07
CA LYS A 125 -2.60 9.41 19.04
C LYS A 125 -4.10 9.73 18.99
N LEU A 126 -4.89 8.96 18.23
CA LEU A 126 -6.35 9.15 18.15
C LEU A 126 -7.05 8.85 19.49
N ASN A 127 -6.63 7.80 20.18
CA ASN A 127 -7.21 7.40 21.47
C ASN A 127 -6.87 8.36 22.63
N LYS A 128 -5.86 9.23 22.43
CA LYS A 128 -5.46 10.25 23.41
C LYS A 128 -6.09 11.62 23.16
N LYS A 129 -6.83 11.78 22.06
CA LYS A 129 -7.54 13.02 21.78
C LYS A 129 -8.79 13.07 22.70
N PRO A 130 -8.95 14.10 23.55
CA PRO A 130 -10.11 14.23 24.41
C PRO A 130 -11.40 14.40 23.61
#